data_AF-A0A0Q3E455-F1
#
_entry.id   AF-A0A0Q3E455-F1
#
_cell.length_a   1.000
_cell.length_b   1.000
_cell.length_c   1.000
_cell.angle_alpha   90.00
_cell.angle_beta   90.00
_cell.angle_gamma   90.00
#
_symmetry.space_group_name_H-M   'P 1'
#
loop_
_entity.id
_entity.type
_entity.pdbx_description
1 polymer ?
#
loop_
_entity_poly.entity_id
_entity_poly.type
_entity_poly.pdbx_seq_one_letter_code
_entity_poly.pdbx_strand_id
1 'polypeptide(L)'
;MAWGTASCPKVEKFFGPGNQYVTAAKMILQNSEAMVSIDMPAGPSEVLVIADKYANPVYVAADLLSQAEHGPDSQVVLVIVGTDVDLSAIEAEVSKQCNALPRGEFASKALGHSFTVFARDMDEAISFSNMYAPEHLIINVKDGSSSRIQVQFS
;
A
#
# COMPACT_ATOMS: atom_id res chain seq x y z
N MET A 1 11.38 26.39 -5.07
CA MET A 1 10.22 26.05 -5.92
C MET A 1 8.95 26.82 -5.54
N ALA A 2 8.38 26.72 -4.34
CA ALA A 2 7.10 27.41 -4.04
C ALA A 2 7.21 28.94 -4.09
N TRP A 3 8.28 29.46 -3.49
CA TRP A 3 8.59 30.89 -3.42
C TRP A 3 9.64 31.33 -4.45
N GLY A 4 10.26 30.38 -5.14
CA GLY A 4 11.48 30.61 -5.90
C GLY A 4 12.69 31.00 -5.03
N THR A 5 13.89 30.89 -5.59
CA THR A 5 15.15 31.43 -5.05
C THR A 5 16.00 31.95 -6.21
N ALA A 6 17.17 32.53 -5.93
CA ALA A 6 18.10 33.01 -6.97
C ALA A 6 18.51 31.93 -7.99
N SER A 7 18.51 30.65 -7.58
CA SER A 7 18.89 29.53 -8.43
C SER A 7 17.74 28.57 -8.77
N CYS A 8 16.59 28.67 -8.09
CA CYS A 8 15.46 27.77 -8.27
C CYS A 8 14.21 28.56 -8.67
N PRO A 9 13.66 28.36 -9.89
CA PRO A 9 12.49 29.11 -10.32
C PRO A 9 11.26 28.83 -9.44
N LYS A 10 10.35 29.81 -9.41
CA LYS A 10 9.02 29.63 -8.85
C LYS A 10 8.22 28.70 -9.75
N VAL A 11 7.47 27.75 -9.17
CA VAL A 11 6.54 26.88 -9.90
C VAL A 11 5.11 27.13 -9.45
N GLU A 12 4.14 26.82 -10.31
CA GLU A 12 2.70 26.99 -10.04
C GLU A 12 2.04 25.71 -9.50
N LYS A 13 2.68 24.55 -9.71
CA LYS A 13 2.21 23.26 -9.24
C LYS A 13 3.34 22.32 -8.85
N PHE A 14 3.19 21.65 -7.71
CA PHE A 14 4.08 20.59 -7.26
C PHE A 14 3.56 19.21 -7.63
N PHE A 15 4.48 18.33 -8.02
CA PHE A 15 4.22 16.94 -8.35
C PHE A 15 5.17 16.01 -7.61
N GLY A 16 4.68 14.81 -7.32
CA GLY A 16 5.50 13.67 -6.95
C GLY A 16 5.34 13.25 -5.48
N PRO A 17 5.58 11.96 -5.21
CA PRO A 17 5.51 11.41 -3.87
C PRO A 17 6.70 11.85 -3.01
N GLY A 18 6.56 11.68 -1.71
CA GLY A 18 7.61 11.93 -0.75
C GLY A 18 7.20 11.46 0.63
N ASN A 19 8.12 11.49 1.59
CA ASN A 19 7.80 11.15 2.97
C ASN A 19 6.80 12.15 3.58
N GLN A 20 6.31 11.83 4.78
CA GLN A 20 5.36 12.67 5.53
C GLN A 20 5.76 14.15 5.63
N TYR A 21 7.06 14.49 5.70
CA TYR A 21 7.52 15.87 5.78
C TYR A 21 7.37 16.60 4.45
N VAL A 22 7.66 15.93 3.34
CA VAL A 22 7.45 16.49 1.98
C VAL A 22 5.96 16.71 1.75
N THR A 23 5.12 15.77 2.14
CA THR A 23 3.66 15.89 2.02
C THR A 23 3.10 16.99 2.91
N ALA A 24 3.55 17.09 4.16
CA ALA A 24 3.18 18.20 5.05
C ALA A 24 3.61 19.56 4.47
N ALA A 25 4.82 19.66 3.92
CA ALA A 25 5.28 20.90 3.27
C ALA A 25 4.40 21.26 2.07
N LYS A 26 4.06 20.29 1.21
CA LYS A 26 3.12 20.46 0.08
C LYS A 26 1.76 20.97 0.58
N MET A 27 1.19 20.36 1.62
CA MET A 27 -0.10 20.75 2.20
C MET A 27 -0.08 22.14 2.84
N ILE A 28 1.00 22.54 3.50
CA ILE A 28 1.14 23.90 4.07
C ILE A 28 1.23 24.92 2.94
N LEU A 29 2.06 24.64 1.92
CA LEU A 29 2.32 25.58 0.82
C LEU A 29 1.10 25.80 -0.07
N GLN A 30 0.23 24.81 -0.25
CA GLN A 30 -0.99 24.98 -1.05
C GLN A 30 -1.96 26.01 -0.47
N ASN A 31 -1.93 26.19 0.86
CA ASN A 31 -2.77 27.13 1.60
C ASN A 31 -2.03 28.44 1.95
N SER A 32 -0.82 28.63 1.41
CA SER A 32 -0.01 29.82 1.67
C SER A 32 -0.15 30.85 0.55
N GLU A 33 0.30 32.07 0.82
CA GLU A 33 0.40 33.17 -0.17
C GLU A 33 1.38 32.85 -1.33
N ALA A 34 2.03 31.68 -1.34
CA ALA A 34 2.87 31.24 -2.45
C ALA A 34 2.07 31.04 -3.76
N MET A 35 0.74 30.91 -3.68
CA MET A 35 -0.15 30.67 -4.82
C MET A 35 0.34 29.48 -5.66
N VAL A 36 0.54 28.35 -4.99
CA VAL A 36 1.02 27.10 -5.59
C VAL A 36 0.00 26.00 -5.32
N SER A 37 -0.27 25.15 -6.30
CA SER A 37 -1.12 23.97 -6.13
C SER A 37 -0.30 22.70 -5.95
N ILE A 38 -0.91 21.64 -5.44
CA ILE A 38 -0.29 20.32 -5.36
C ILE A 38 -1.16 19.32 -6.16
N ASP A 39 -0.56 18.21 -6.57
CA ASP A 39 -1.26 17.08 -7.20
C ASP A 39 -2.20 16.38 -6.22
N MET A 40 -1.64 15.74 -5.19
CA MET A 40 -2.35 15.06 -4.12
C MET A 40 -1.47 14.97 -2.86
N PRO A 41 -2.05 14.85 -1.67
CA PRO A 41 -1.30 14.44 -0.49
C PRO A 41 -0.83 12.99 -0.69
N ALA A 42 0.45 12.78 -0.96
CA ALA A 42 1.02 11.45 -1.07
C ALA A 42 1.32 10.93 0.34
N GLY A 43 0.59 9.91 0.78
CA GLY A 43 0.86 9.20 2.03
C GLY A 43 2.09 8.28 1.93
N PRO A 44 2.45 7.60 3.02
CA PRO A 44 3.32 6.43 2.91
C PRO A 44 2.69 5.39 1.98
N SER A 45 3.52 4.55 1.36
CA SER A 45 3.03 3.59 0.38
C SER A 45 2.20 2.50 1.03
N GLU A 46 1.07 2.16 0.41
CA GLU A 46 0.10 1.20 0.94
C GLU A 46 -0.26 0.12 -0.08
N VAL A 47 -0.51 -1.10 0.40
CA VAL A 47 -1.14 -2.17 -0.40
C VAL A 47 -2.13 -2.97 0.43
N LEU A 48 -3.29 -3.26 -0.17
CA LEU A 48 -4.26 -4.19 0.34
C LEU A 48 -4.37 -5.38 -0.59
N VAL A 49 -4.14 -6.59 -0.07
CA VAL A 49 -4.24 -7.84 -0.80
C VAL A 49 -5.49 -8.59 -0.35
N ILE A 50 -6.43 -8.85 -1.26
CA ILE A 50 -7.59 -9.71 -1.03
C ILE A 50 -7.24 -11.11 -1.52
N ALA A 51 -7.27 -12.12 -0.65
CA ALA A 51 -6.89 -13.49 -0.95
C ALA A 51 -7.97 -14.50 -0.53
N ASP A 52 -8.23 -15.49 -1.38
CA ASP A 52 -9.08 -16.65 -1.06
C ASP A 52 -8.24 -17.92 -0.89
N LYS A 53 -8.90 -19.06 -0.68
CA LYS A 53 -8.23 -20.36 -0.47
C LYS A 53 -7.47 -20.89 -1.69
N TYR A 54 -7.65 -20.28 -2.87
CA TYR A 54 -6.94 -20.66 -4.08
C TYR A 54 -5.70 -19.79 -4.31
N ALA A 55 -5.53 -18.71 -3.53
CA ALA A 55 -4.35 -17.87 -3.58
C ALA A 55 -3.11 -18.65 -3.12
N ASN A 56 -1.99 -18.48 -3.85
CA ASN A 56 -0.72 -19.07 -3.47
C ASN A 56 -0.09 -18.26 -2.31
N PRO A 57 0.17 -18.87 -1.14
CA PRO A 57 0.77 -18.17 0.00
C PRO A 57 2.09 -17.46 -0.32
N VAL A 58 2.88 -18.01 -1.26
CA VAL A 58 4.16 -17.44 -1.70
C VAL A 58 3.97 -16.12 -2.43
N TYR A 59 2.93 -16.02 -3.26
CA TYR A 59 2.65 -14.80 -4.01
C TYR A 59 2.01 -13.74 -3.12
N VAL A 60 1.08 -14.14 -2.25
CA VAL A 60 0.48 -13.22 -1.27
C VAL A 60 1.55 -12.60 -0.36
N ALA A 61 2.48 -13.41 0.16
CA ALA A 61 3.59 -12.91 0.97
C ALA A 61 4.50 -11.95 0.19
N ALA A 62 4.83 -12.29 -1.05
CA ALA A 62 5.67 -11.44 -1.90
C ALA A 62 5.00 -10.09 -2.21
N ASP A 63 3.70 -10.10 -2.50
CA ASP A 63 2.92 -8.89 -2.78
C ASP A 63 2.87 -7.95 -1.57
N LEU A 64 2.63 -8.49 -0.37
CA LEU A 64 2.69 -7.72 0.88
C LEU A 64 4.09 -7.13 1.10
N LEU A 65 5.14 -7.94 0.95
CA LEU A 65 6.50 -7.48 1.19
C LEU A 65 7.00 -6.47 0.15
N SER A 66 6.47 -6.51 -1.07
CA SER A 66 6.85 -5.61 -2.15
C SER A 66 6.65 -4.14 -1.80
N GLN A 67 5.61 -3.81 -1.04
CA GLN A 67 5.40 -2.45 -0.52
C GLN A 67 5.93 -2.24 0.89
N ALA A 68 6.00 -3.29 1.72
CA ALA A 68 6.62 -3.17 3.03
C ALA A 68 8.11 -2.75 2.95
N GLU A 69 8.82 -3.11 1.87
CA GLU A 69 10.24 -2.73 1.70
C GLU A 69 10.46 -1.27 1.25
N HIS A 70 9.41 -0.56 0.85
CA HIS A 70 9.51 0.82 0.37
C HIS A 70 9.97 1.78 1.50
N GLY A 71 9.39 1.63 2.69
CA GLY A 71 9.73 2.41 3.87
C GLY A 71 9.17 1.82 5.17
N PRO A 72 9.74 2.18 6.34
CA PRO A 72 9.24 1.73 7.63
C PRO A 72 7.85 2.31 7.99
N ASP A 73 7.41 3.34 7.26
CA ASP A 73 6.10 3.98 7.34
C ASP A 73 5.06 3.35 6.41
N SER A 74 5.45 2.44 5.51
CA SER A 74 4.53 1.71 4.62
C SER A 74 3.60 0.79 5.39
N GLN A 75 2.33 0.73 5.01
CA GLN A 75 1.34 -0.14 5.64
C GLN A 75 0.82 -1.18 4.64
N VAL A 76 0.74 -2.43 5.08
CA VAL A 76 0.22 -3.52 4.25
C VAL A 76 -0.95 -4.19 4.94
N VAL A 77 -1.97 -4.57 4.17
CA VAL A 77 -3.21 -5.15 4.70
C VAL A 77 -3.54 -6.42 3.93
N LEU A 78 -3.76 -7.51 4.65
CA LEU A 78 -4.24 -8.77 4.09
C LEU A 78 -5.72 -8.94 4.41
N VAL A 79 -6.55 -9.13 3.40
CA VAL A 79 -7.97 -9.48 3.56
C VAL A 79 -8.18 -10.90 3.10
N ILE A 80 -8.49 -11.79 4.04
CA ILE A 80 -8.81 -13.19 3.77
C ILE A 80 -10.29 -13.32 3.52
N VAL A 81 -10.67 -13.98 2.42
CA VAL A 81 -12.07 -14.19 2.02
C VAL A 81 -12.48 -15.64 2.16
N GLY A 82 -13.56 -15.87 2.88
CA GLY A 82 -14.18 -17.18 3.04
C GLY A 82 -13.44 -18.07 4.04
N THR A 83 -13.53 -19.38 3.83
CA THR A 83 -12.95 -20.40 4.71
C THR A 83 -11.77 -21.10 4.04
N ASP A 84 -10.94 -21.78 4.83
CA ASP A 84 -9.88 -22.67 4.38
C ASP A 84 -8.64 -21.97 3.76
N VAL A 85 -8.46 -20.67 4.00
CA VAL A 85 -7.20 -19.99 3.68
C VAL A 85 -6.16 -20.35 4.74
N ASP A 86 -5.01 -20.87 4.31
CA ASP A 86 -3.91 -21.21 5.20
C ASP A 86 -3.11 -19.96 5.59
N LEU A 87 -3.60 -19.23 6.59
CA LEU A 87 -2.91 -18.07 7.14
C LEU A 87 -1.53 -18.43 7.67
N SER A 88 -1.37 -19.63 8.27
CA SER A 88 -0.08 -20.04 8.83
C SER A 88 1.00 -20.19 7.76
N ALA A 89 0.63 -20.70 6.57
CA ALA A 89 1.53 -20.75 5.43
C ALA A 89 1.90 -19.36 4.90
N ILE A 90 0.95 -18.41 4.89
CA ILE A 90 1.21 -17.02 4.47
C ILE A 90 2.18 -16.36 5.46
N GLU A 91 1.92 -16.43 6.76
CA GLU A 91 2.78 -15.84 7.80
C GLU A 91 4.19 -16.44 7.82
N ALA A 92 4.30 -17.75 7.62
CA ALA A 92 5.59 -18.43 7.52
C ALA A 92 6.40 -17.90 6.32
N GLU A 93 5.74 -17.69 5.18
CA GLU A 93 6.39 -17.21 3.97
C GLU A 93 6.70 -15.71 4.03
N VAL A 94 5.84 -14.89 4.65
CA VAL A 94 6.14 -13.48 4.97
C VAL A 94 7.39 -13.41 5.84
N SER A 95 7.47 -14.21 6.90
CA SER A 95 8.63 -14.24 7.80
C SER A 95 9.90 -14.68 7.07
N LYS A 96 9.80 -15.74 6.27
CA LYS A 96 10.93 -16.28 5.49
C LYS A 96 11.43 -15.30 4.45
N GLN A 97 10.55 -14.70 3.66
CA GLN A 97 10.92 -13.74 2.62
C GLN A 97 11.42 -12.43 3.23
N CYS A 98 10.78 -11.91 4.29
CA CYS A 98 11.23 -10.69 4.98
C CYS A 98 12.67 -10.81 5.48
N ASN A 99 13.05 -11.97 6.04
CA ASN A 99 14.42 -12.22 6.50
C ASN A 99 15.45 -12.35 5.38
N ALA A 100 15.01 -12.66 4.15
CA ALA A 100 15.88 -12.76 2.98
C ALA A 100 16.04 -11.42 2.24
N LEU A 101 15.21 -10.41 2.54
CA LEU A 101 15.25 -9.11 1.86
C LEU A 101 16.45 -8.26 2.34
N PRO A 102 17.18 -7.59 1.42
CA PRO A 102 18.21 -6.62 1.79
C PRO A 102 17.70 -5.49 2.68
N ARG A 103 16.41 -5.14 2.54
CA ARG A 103 15.70 -4.10 3.31
C ARG A 103 14.74 -4.70 4.34
N GLY A 104 15.00 -5.92 4.81
CA GLY A 104 14.14 -6.65 5.76
C GLY A 104 13.84 -5.89 7.06
N GLU A 105 14.75 -5.03 7.54
CA GLU A 105 14.49 -4.20 8.72
C GLU A 105 13.38 -3.16 8.48
N PHE A 106 13.26 -2.61 7.26
CA PHE A 106 12.17 -1.69 6.91
C PHE A 106 10.85 -2.45 6.79
N ALA A 107 10.87 -3.57 6.06
CA ALA A 107 9.71 -4.44 5.92
C ALA A 107 9.19 -4.94 7.28
N SER A 108 10.08 -5.32 8.20
CA SER A 108 9.68 -5.74 9.55
C SER A 108 9.02 -4.62 10.35
N LYS A 109 9.49 -3.37 10.22
CA LYS A 109 8.85 -2.20 10.85
C LYS A 109 7.48 -1.92 10.26
N ALA A 110 7.35 -1.96 8.93
CA ALA A 110 6.09 -1.85 8.21
C ALA A 110 5.07 -2.92 8.65
N LEU A 111 5.53 -4.17 8.75
CA LEU A 111 4.71 -5.29 9.22
C LEU A 111 4.22 -5.11 10.67
N GLY A 112 4.94 -4.37 11.51
CA GLY A 112 4.56 -4.11 12.91
C GLY A 112 3.29 -3.27 13.08
N HIS A 113 2.86 -2.54 12.04
CA HIS A 113 1.61 -1.78 12.02
C HIS A 113 0.67 -2.21 10.88
N SER A 114 0.98 -3.35 10.26
CA SER A 114 0.16 -4.05 9.29
C SER A 114 -0.79 -5.02 9.98
N PHE A 115 -1.87 -5.42 9.30
CA PHE A 115 -2.88 -6.28 9.91
C PHE A 115 -3.62 -7.16 8.88
N THR A 116 -4.21 -8.22 9.40
CA THR A 116 -5.03 -9.17 8.62
C THR A 116 -6.50 -9.04 9.02
N VAL A 117 -7.39 -8.98 8.04
CA VAL A 117 -8.85 -8.93 8.20
C VAL A 117 -9.46 -10.18 7.61
N PHE A 118 -10.45 -10.74 8.29
CA PHE A 118 -11.25 -11.86 7.78
C PHE A 118 -12.61 -11.35 7.32
N ALA A 119 -12.91 -11.58 6.05
CA ALA A 119 -14.21 -11.29 5.43
C ALA A 119 -14.93 -12.60 5.11
N ARG A 120 -16.23 -12.65 5.34
CA ARG A 120 -17.07 -13.83 5.08
C ARG A 120 -17.17 -14.13 3.59
N ASP A 121 -17.24 -13.09 2.77
CA ASP A 121 -17.39 -13.16 1.32
C ASP A 121 -16.70 -11.97 0.63
N MET A 122 -16.72 -12.00 -0.70
CA MET A 122 -16.10 -10.96 -1.53
C MET A 122 -16.78 -9.59 -1.35
N ASP A 123 -18.09 -9.54 -1.07
CA ASP A 123 -18.81 -8.28 -0.91
C ASP A 123 -18.35 -7.56 0.37
N GLU A 124 -18.16 -8.30 1.46
CA GLU A 124 -17.59 -7.79 2.71
C GLU A 124 -16.13 -7.36 2.52
N ALA A 125 -15.33 -8.13 1.77
CA ALA A 125 -13.94 -7.79 1.48
C ALA A 125 -13.81 -6.50 0.65
N ILE A 126 -14.64 -6.35 -0.40
CA ILE A 126 -14.70 -5.14 -1.23
C ILE A 126 -15.22 -3.96 -0.41
N SER A 127 -16.22 -4.16 0.44
CA SER A 127 -16.75 -3.12 1.32
C SER A 127 -15.69 -2.60 2.29
N PHE A 128 -14.90 -3.50 2.88
CA PHE A 128 -13.77 -3.13 3.72
C PHE A 128 -12.69 -2.40 2.91
N SER A 129 -12.32 -2.92 1.73
CA SER A 129 -11.33 -2.27 0.87
C SER A 129 -11.75 -0.86 0.46
N ASN A 130 -13.02 -0.64 0.13
CA ASN A 130 -13.55 0.69 -0.18
C ASN A 130 -13.53 1.63 1.03
N MET A 131 -13.77 1.11 2.24
CA MET A 131 -13.70 1.91 3.46
C MET A 131 -12.25 2.28 3.81
N TYR A 132 -11.33 1.35 3.62
CA TYR A 132 -9.90 1.55 3.86
C TYR A 132 -9.27 2.47 2.81
N ALA A 133 -9.77 2.43 1.56
CA ALA A 133 -9.30 3.23 0.42
C ALA A 133 -7.78 3.12 0.18
N PRO A 134 -7.27 1.90 -0.07
CA PRO A 134 -5.84 1.66 -0.23
C PRO A 134 -5.29 2.35 -1.48
N GLU A 135 -4.02 2.76 -1.44
CA GLU A 135 -3.30 3.23 -2.64
C GLU A 135 -3.23 2.14 -3.72
N HIS A 136 -2.93 0.91 -3.32
CA HIS A 136 -2.89 -0.25 -4.22
C HIS A 136 -3.83 -1.36 -3.74
N LEU A 137 -4.66 -1.88 -4.64
CA LEU A 137 -5.51 -3.04 -4.40
C LEU A 137 -5.09 -4.21 -5.28
N ILE A 138 -4.75 -5.33 -4.65
CA ILE A 138 -4.46 -6.60 -5.32
C ILE A 138 -5.56 -7.60 -4.97
N ILE A 139 -6.25 -8.12 -5.98
CA ILE A 139 -7.27 -9.15 -5.81
C ILE A 139 -6.73 -10.47 -6.34
N ASN A 140 -6.44 -11.41 -5.43
CA ASN A 140 -5.95 -12.75 -5.70
C ASN A 140 -7.01 -13.78 -5.26
N VAL A 141 -8.11 -13.81 -5.99
CA VAL A 141 -9.21 -14.74 -5.75
C VAL A 141 -9.57 -15.47 -7.03
N LYS A 142 -10.11 -16.68 -6.91
CA LYS A 142 -10.54 -17.47 -8.06
C LYS A 142 -11.88 -16.97 -8.57
N ASP A 143 -11.87 -16.31 -9.73
CA ASP A 143 -13.08 -16.01 -10.46
C ASP A 143 -13.49 -17.21 -11.35
N GLY A 144 -14.79 -17.44 -11.50
CA GLY A 144 -15.38 -18.58 -12.23
C GLY A 144 -15.06 -18.63 -13.73
N SER A 145 -14.37 -17.62 -14.28
CA SER A 145 -14.03 -17.55 -15.70
C SER A 145 -12.56 -17.24 -16.04
N SER A 146 -11.72 -16.82 -15.09
CA SER A 146 -10.25 -16.72 -15.23
C SER A 146 -9.67 -16.23 -13.90
N SER A 147 -8.56 -16.80 -13.41
CA SER A 147 -7.79 -16.23 -12.31
C SER A 147 -7.27 -14.85 -12.72
N ARG A 148 -8.00 -13.79 -12.36
CA ARG A 148 -7.61 -12.41 -12.66
C ARG A 148 -6.95 -11.82 -11.42
N ILE A 149 -5.65 -11.60 -11.50
CA ILE A 149 -4.99 -10.60 -10.65
C ILE A 149 -5.43 -9.25 -11.21
N GLN A 150 -6.46 -8.67 -10.60
CA GLN A 150 -6.91 -7.33 -10.97
C GLN A 150 -6.22 -6.36 -10.02
N VAL A 151 -5.15 -5.72 -10.51
CA VAL A 151 -4.51 -4.60 -9.83
C VAL A 151 -5.30 -3.35 -10.22
N GLN A 152 -6.08 -2.80 -9.28
CA GLN A 152 -6.67 -1.48 -9.46
C GLN A 152 -5.68 -0.45 -8.92
N PHE A 153 -5.18 0.41 -9.82
CA PHE A 153 -4.53 1.65 -9.46
C PHE A 153 -5.62 2.74 -9.42
N SER A 154 -5.72 3.46 -8.30
CA SER A 154 -6.49 4.71 -8.22
C SER A 154 -5.73 5.87 -8.86
#